data_AF-A0A9D7BY40-F1
#
_entry.id   AF-A0A9D7BY40-F1
#
_cell.length_a   1.000
_cell.length_b   1.000
_cell.length_c   1.000
_cell.angle_alpha   90.00
_cell.angle_beta   90.00
_cell.angle_gamma   90.00
#
_symmetry.space_group_name_H-M   'P 1'
#
loop_
_entity.id
_entity.type
_entity.pdbx_description
1 polymer ?
#
loop_
_entity_poly.entity_id
_entity_poly.type
_entity_poly.pdbx_seq_one_letter_code
_entity_poly.pdbx_strand_id
1 'polypeptide(L)' 'MPRKPVDPSSLPPWKRKSPPGKSRPLSAVQVEAARRRAAQAGRRYPNLVDNMWAARHVPRGDAVACSGEDE' A
#
# COMPACT_ATOMS: atom_id res chain seq x y z
N MET A 1 3.07 36.24 -14.93
CA MET A 1 3.72 34.93 -15.15
C MET A 1 2.71 33.82 -14.87
N PRO A 2 2.41 32.92 -15.81
CA PRO A 2 1.53 31.77 -15.52
C PRO A 2 2.21 30.85 -14.51
N ARG A 3 1.51 30.47 -13.43
CA ARG A 3 2.01 29.46 -12.48
C ARG A 3 1.99 28.09 -13.14
N LYS A 4 3.09 27.33 -13.05
CA LYS A 4 3.19 25.98 -13.61
C LYS A 4 2.09 25.08 -13.01
N PRO A 5 1.40 24.26 -13.81
CA PRO A 5 0.44 23.28 -13.29
C PRO A 5 1.14 22.33 -12.32
N VAL A 6 0.54 22.08 -11.16
CA VAL A 6 1.07 21.14 -10.16
C VAL A 6 0.65 19.73 -10.58
N ASP A 7 1.61 18.82 -10.74
CA ASP A 7 1.29 17.41 -11.00
C ASP A 7 0.57 16.82 -9.78
N PRO A 8 -0.67 16.29 -9.94
CA PRO A 8 -1.40 15.67 -8.84
C PRO A 8 -0.64 14.49 -8.23
N SER A 9 0.35 13.92 -8.91
CA SER A 9 1.18 12.84 -8.40
C SER A 9 2.24 13.25 -7.40
N SER A 10 2.62 14.53 -7.42
CA SER A 10 3.55 15.13 -6.47
C SER A 10 2.88 15.58 -5.18
N LEU A 11 1.55 15.58 -5.11
CA LEU A 11 0.81 15.98 -3.92
C LEU A 11 0.83 14.84 -2.87
N PRO A 12 0.80 15.18 -1.57
CA PRO A 12 0.62 14.17 -0.55
C PRO A 12 -0.73 13.47 -0.75
N PRO A 13 -0.86 12.19 -0.39
CA PRO A 13 -2.05 11.37 -0.69
C PRO A 13 -3.38 12.02 -0.30
N TRP A 14 -3.43 12.75 0.82
CA TRP A 14 -4.64 13.42 1.32
C TRP A 14 -5.03 14.71 0.58
N LYS A 15 -4.15 15.27 -0.28
CA LYS A 15 -4.49 16.39 -1.18
C LYS A 15 -4.84 15.92 -2.59
N ARG A 16 -4.70 14.63 -2.88
CA ARG A 16 -4.98 14.06 -4.20
C ARG A 16 -6.48 13.80 -4.33
N LYS A 17 -7.01 14.00 -5.54
CA LYS A 17 -8.37 13.54 -5.87
C LYS A 17 -8.41 12.02 -5.73
N SER A 18 -9.53 11.50 -5.22
CA SER A 18 -9.72 10.04 -5.15
C SER A 18 -9.63 9.46 -6.56
N PRO A 19 -8.85 8.38 -6.77
CA PRO A 19 -8.81 7.72 -8.06
C PRO A 19 -10.21 7.17 -8.40
N PRO A 20 -10.60 7.16 -9.67
CA PRO A 20 -11.85 6.54 -10.09
C PRO A 20 -11.75 5.02 -9.91
N GLY A 21 -12.78 4.41 -9.32
CA GLY A 21 -12.86 2.95 -9.15
C GLY A 21 -13.31 2.50 -7.76
N LYS A 22 -13.52 1.19 -7.60
CA LYS A 22 -13.87 0.58 -6.32
C LYS A 22 -12.60 0.26 -5.53
N SER A 23 -12.61 0.58 -4.24
CA SER A 23 -11.56 0.13 -3.32
C SER A 23 -11.60 -1.40 -3.24
N ARG A 24 -10.41 -2.02 -3.25
CA ARG A 24 -10.25 -3.45 -3.04
C ARG A 24 -9.69 -3.68 -1.64
N PRO A 25 -10.31 -4.54 -0.82
CA PRO A 25 -9.75 -4.89 0.48
C PRO A 25 -8.42 -5.65 0.31
N LEU A 26 -7.57 -5.56 1.33
CA LEU A 26 -6.36 -6.37 1.43
C LEU A 26 -6.73 -7.83 1.67
N SER A 27 -5.91 -8.75 1.14
CA SER A 27 -5.98 -10.16 1.49
C SER A 27 -5.57 -10.39 2.95
N ALA A 28 -5.98 -11.52 3.54
CA ALA A 28 -5.60 -11.88 4.92
C ALA A 28 -4.07 -11.90 5.11
N VAL A 29 -3.33 -12.45 4.13
CA VAL A 29 -1.86 -12.51 4.14
C VAL A 29 -1.23 -11.12 4.16
N GLN A 30 -1.77 -10.18 3.37
CA GLN A 30 -1.32 -8.79 3.36
C GLN A 30 -1.61 -8.08 4.69
N VAL A 31 -2.77 -8.34 5.30
CA VAL A 31 -3.14 -7.76 6.59
C VAL A 31 -2.19 -8.20 7.70
N GLU A 32 -1.83 -9.48 7.74
CA GLU A 32 -0.88 -9.98 8.75
C GLU A 32 0.52 -9.40 8.58
N ALA A 33 1.00 -9.31 7.34
CA ALA A 33 2.29 -8.69 7.05
C ALA A 33 2.33 -7.20 7.42
N ALA A 34 1.25 -6.46 7.15
CA ALA A 34 1.10 -5.06 7.57
C ALA A 34 1.11 -4.93 9.11
N ARG A 35 0.36 -5.79 9.81
CA ARG A 35 0.28 -5.79 11.28
C ARG A 35 1.64 -6.07 11.91
N ARG A 36 2.38 -7.06 11.38
CA ARG A 36 3.73 -7.40 11.84
C ARG A 36 4.69 -6.23 11.70
N ARG A 37 4.67 -5.56 10.55
CA ARG A 37 5.50 -4.37 10.29
C ARG A 37 5.14 -3.22 11.22
N ALA A 38 3.84 -2.97 11.41
CA ALA A 38 3.36 -1.92 12.32
C ALA A 38 3.85 -2.18 13.76
N ALA A 39 3.75 -3.42 14.24
CA ALA A 39 4.24 -3.82 15.56
C ALA A 39 5.76 -3.64 15.70
N GLN A 40 6.54 -4.04 14.69
CA GLN A 40 8.00 -3.84 14.66
C GLN A 40 8.38 -2.35 14.69
N ALA A 41 7.61 -1.50 14.00
CA ALA A 41 7.81 -0.06 13.96
C ALA A 41 7.21 0.67 15.18
N GLY A 42 6.56 -0.03 16.12
CA GLY A 42 5.85 0.56 17.26
C GLY A 42 4.65 1.43 16.86
N ARG A 43 4.12 1.26 15.65
CA ARG A 43 3.01 2.05 15.11
C ARG A 43 1.69 1.36 15.41
N ARG A 44 0.65 2.14 15.76
CA ARG A 44 -0.69 1.58 15.94
C ARG A 44 -1.23 1.04 14.60
N TYR A 45 -1.84 -0.15 14.66
CA TYR A 45 -2.58 -0.76 13.57
C TYR A 45 -4.10 -0.58 13.83
N PRO A 46 -4.95 -0.35 12.80
CA PRO A 46 -4.64 -0.24 11.37
C PRO A 46 -4.06 1.13 10.98
N ASN A 47 -3.10 1.15 10.06
CA ASN A 47 -2.53 2.38 9.50
C ASN A 47 -2.34 2.30 7.98
N LEU A 48 -2.30 3.45 7.32
CA LEU A 48 -2.20 3.51 5.86
C LEU A 48 -0.82 3.11 5.34
N VAL A 49 0.26 3.47 6.03
CA VAL A 49 1.63 3.26 5.53
C VAL A 49 1.94 1.78 5.39
N ASP A 50 1.65 1.00 6.42
CA ASP A 50 1.93 -0.44 6.42
C ASP A 50 0.92 -1.19 5.55
N ASN A 51 -0.32 -0.71 5.44
CA ASN A 51 -1.30 -1.24 4.48
C ASN A 51 -0.87 -1.01 3.02
N MET A 52 -0.35 0.18 2.68
CA MET A 52 0.20 0.46 1.34
C MET A 52 1.46 -0.35 1.06
N TRP A 53 2.31 -0.54 2.08
CA TRP A 53 3.49 -1.39 1.95
C TRP A 53 3.10 -2.84 1.66
N ALA A 54 2.16 -3.41 2.41
CA ALA A 54 1.67 -4.77 2.19
C ALA A 54 0.98 -4.92 0.83
N ALA A 55 0.19 -3.93 0.39
CA ALA A 55 -0.42 -3.94 -0.93
C ALA A 55 0.61 -4.02 -2.09
N ARG A 56 1.83 -3.51 -1.86
CA ARG A 56 2.88 -3.42 -2.86
C ARG A 56 3.90 -4.57 -2.80
N HIS A 57 4.20 -5.09 -1.62
CA HIS A 57 5.28 -6.06 -1.41
C HIS A 57 4.80 -7.47 -1.13
N VAL A 58 3.55 -7.64 -0.70
CA VAL A 58 3.04 -8.95 -0.30
C VAL A 58 2.04 -9.42 -1.37
N PRO A 59 2.24 -10.58 -1.98
CA PRO A 59 1.29 -11.14 -2.95
C PRO A 59 -0.04 -11.41 -2.25
N ARG A 60 -1.16 -11.21 -2.96
CA ARG A 60 -2.51 -11.37 -2.40
C ARG A 60 -2.89 -12.83 -2.06
N GLY A 61 -2.09 -13.81 -2.47
CA GLY A 61 -2.42 -15.23 -2.38
C GLY A 61 -3.01 -15.83 -3.66
N ASP A 62 -3.53 -14.99 -4.56
CA ASP A 62 -3.93 -15.34 -5.94
C ASP A 62 -2.74 -15.44 -6.92
N ALA A 63 -1.52 -15.15 -6.46
CA ALA A 63 -0.28 -15.13 -7.25
C ALA A 63 0.79 -16.14 -6.76
N VAL A 64 0.41 -17.13 -5.94
CA VAL A 64 1.27 -18.31 -5.69
C VAL A 64 1.08 -19.30 -6.83
N ALA A 65 1.66 -18.94 -7.97
CA ALA A 65 2.24 -19.88 -8.91
C ALA A 65 3.44 -19.12 -9.51
N CYS A 66 4.66 -19.58 -9.18
CA CYS A 66 5.94 -19.15 -9.76
C CYS A 66 6.55 -17.81 -9.31
N SER A 67 7.23 -17.81 -8.15
CA SER A 67 8.47 -17.07 -7.85
C SER A 67 8.82 -17.42 -6.39
N GLY A 68 9.81 -18.24 -6.06
CA GLY A 68 11.21 -18.23 -6.47
C GLY A 68 11.98 -18.53 -5.17
N GLU A 69 12.78 -19.58 -5.20
CA GLU A 69 13.58 -20.11 -4.10
C GLU A 69 14.63 -19.10 -3.66
N ASP A 70 14.90 -18.98 -2.36
CA ASP A 70 16.13 -18.40 -1.83
C ASP A 70 16.59 -19.29 -0.66
N GLU A 71 17.57 -20.16 -0.97
CA GLU A 71 18.37 -20.98 -0.06
C GLU A 71 19.50 -20.16 0.59
#